data_AF-A0A4R9BB55-F1
#
_entry.id   AF-A0A4R9BB55-F1
#
_cell.length_a   1.000
_cell.length_b   1.000
_cell.length_c   1.000
_cell.angle_alpha   90.00
_cell.angle_beta   90.00
_cell.angle_gamma   90.00
#
_symmetry.space_group_name_H-M   'P 1'
#
loop_
_entity.id
_entity.type
_entity.pdbx_description
1 polymer ?
#
loop_
_entity_poly.entity_id
_entity_poly.type
_entity_poly.pdbx_seq_one_letter_code
_entity_poly.pdbx_strand_id
1 'polypeptide(L)'
;MVNTVHDLTDRGIGLKVLTGEGAAIDTTTASGKLVFGIFAALAEFERALISERTVAGLAAARERGRTGGRPFKMTPAKIRPAMAAMGQKETEVGALSKELGITRQTLYRHVSPTGGGISRWMRPA
;
A
#
# COMPACT_ATOMS: atom_id res chain seq x y z
N MET A 1 15.87 10.85 -5.83
CA MET A 1 16.99 11.56 -6.45
C MET A 1 17.55 12.63 -5.52
N VAL A 2 16.75 13.57 -5.01
CA VAL A 2 17.19 14.59 -4.02
C VAL A 2 17.90 13.95 -2.82
N ASN A 3 17.32 12.92 -2.19
CA ASN A 3 17.96 12.20 -1.08
C ASN A 3 19.31 11.57 -1.45
N THR A 4 19.46 11.07 -2.68
CA THR A 4 20.70 10.44 -3.14
C THR A 4 21.81 11.46 -3.28
N VAL A 5 21.51 12.66 -3.79
CA VAL A 5 22.51 13.71 -3.95
C VAL A 5 22.87 14.37 -2.62
N HIS A 6 21.91 14.48 -1.69
CA HIS A 6 22.19 14.88 -0.31
C HIS A 6 23.15 13.89 0.37
N ASP A 7 22.88 12.58 0.30
CA ASP A 7 23.78 11.56 0.86
C ASP A 7 25.20 11.66 0.29
N LEU A 8 25.32 11.84 -1.03
CA LEU A 8 26.62 12.04 -1.68
C LEU A 8 27.32 13.30 -1.13
N THR A 9 26.58 14.40 -0.97
CA THR A 9 27.12 15.66 -0.46
C THR A 9 27.60 15.53 0.99
N ASP A 10 26.83 14.85 1.85
CA ASP A 10 27.18 14.60 3.26
C ASP A 10 28.45 13.74 3.37
N ARG A 11 28.69 12.88 2.37
CA ARG A 11 29.91 12.07 2.23
C ARG A 11 31.06 12.79 1.53
N GLY A 12 30.91 14.07 1.19
CA GLY A 12 31.90 14.87 0.47
C GLY A 12 32.07 14.51 -1.01
N ILE A 13 31.11 13.80 -1.60
CA ILE A 13 31.13 13.35 -2.99
C ILE A 13 30.33 14.33 -3.86
N GLY A 14 30.94 14.82 -4.94
CA GLY A 14 30.29 15.67 -5.93
C GLY A 14 29.55 14.88 -7.00
N LEU A 15 28.33 15.29 -7.31
CA LEU A 15 27.57 14.90 -8.50
C LEU A 15 27.83 15.90 -9.63
N LYS A 16 28.17 15.36 -10.81
CA LYS A 16 28.19 16.10 -12.08
C LYS A 16 27.38 15.36 -13.13
N VAL A 17 26.45 16.04 -13.77
CA VAL A 17 25.66 15.51 -14.87
C VAL A 17 26.38 15.83 -16.19
N LEU A 18 26.61 14.81 -17.03
CA LEU A 18 27.39 14.97 -18.26
C LEU A 18 26.53 15.24 -19.50
N THR A 19 25.27 14.80 -19.51
CA THR A 19 24.37 14.89 -20.67
C THR A 19 22.91 15.06 -20.23
N GLY A 20 22.06 15.55 -21.15
CA GLY A 20 20.63 15.77 -20.91
C GLY A 20 20.30 17.13 -20.29
N GLU A 21 19.04 17.33 -19.92
CA GLU A 21 18.54 18.62 -19.40
C GLU A 21 19.18 19.06 -18.08
N GLY A 22 19.82 18.13 -17.36
CA GLY A 22 20.57 18.40 -16.14
C GLY A 22 22.05 18.71 -16.33
N ALA A 23 22.59 18.77 -17.56
CA ALA A 23 24.04 18.87 -17.81
C ALA A 23 24.73 20.10 -17.22
N ALA A 24 23.97 21.13 -16.81
CA ALA A 24 24.48 22.29 -16.07
C ALA A 24 24.71 22.03 -14.57
N ILE A 25 24.30 20.87 -14.05
CA ILE A 25 24.41 20.53 -12.63
C ILE A 25 25.80 19.95 -12.35
N ASP A 26 26.64 20.76 -11.73
CA ASP A 26 27.92 20.37 -11.14
C ASP A 26 27.97 20.81 -9.67
N THR A 27 27.63 19.90 -8.77
CA THR A 27 27.57 20.15 -7.32
C THR A 27 28.96 20.30 -6.67
N THR A 28 30.06 20.17 -7.43
CA THR A 28 31.39 20.55 -6.94
C THR A 28 31.61 22.07 -6.94
N THR A 29 30.77 22.82 -7.65
CA THR A 29 30.83 24.29 -7.75
C THR A 29 29.76 24.97 -6.89
N ALA A 30 30.03 26.19 -6.42
CA ALA A 30 29.05 26.96 -5.63
C ALA A 30 27.75 27.23 -6.42
N SER A 31 27.87 27.63 -7.70
CA SER A 31 26.71 27.86 -8.58
C SER A 31 25.91 26.60 -8.85
N GLY A 32 26.57 25.46 -9.08
CA GLY A 32 25.88 24.19 -9.31
C GLY A 32 25.19 23.65 -8.06
N LYS A 33 25.74 23.89 -6.85
CA LYS A 33 25.05 23.61 -5.58
C LYS A 33 23.78 24.46 -5.42
N LEU A 34 23.83 25.75 -5.77
CA LEU A 34 22.67 26.64 -5.73
C LEU A 34 21.56 26.17 -6.68
N VAL A 35 21.91 25.93 -7.95
CA VAL A 35 20.97 25.46 -8.97
C VAL A 35 20.35 24.12 -8.56
N PHE A 36 21.17 23.19 -8.07
CA PHE A 36 20.70 21.93 -7.53
C PHE A 36 19.71 22.13 -6.37
N GLY A 37 20.01 23.03 -5.42
CA GLY A 37 19.12 23.33 -4.30
C GLY A 37 17.76 23.87 -4.73
N ILE A 38 17.71 24.74 -5.76
CA ILE A 38 16.46 25.25 -6.32
C ILE A 38 15.63 24.11 -6.91
N PHE A 39 16.24 23.24 -7.73
CA PHE A 39 15.54 22.09 -8.31
C PHE A 39 15.10 21.07 -7.25
N ALA A 40 15.90 20.88 -6.21
CA ALA A 40 15.53 20.02 -5.08
C ALA A 40 14.29 20.56 -4.36
N ALA A 41 14.27 21.86 -4.05
CA ALA A 41 13.12 22.51 -3.41
C ALA A 41 11.86 22.44 -4.30
N LEU A 42 11.99 22.66 -5.61
CA LEU A 42 10.89 22.52 -6.55
C LEU A 42 10.35 21.08 -6.59
N ALA A 43 11.23 20.08 -6.64
CA ALA A 43 10.82 18.67 -6.65
C ALA A 43 10.10 18.27 -5.35
N GLU A 44 10.54 18.79 -4.20
CA GLU A 44 9.86 18.58 -2.91
C GLU A 44 8.47 19.22 -2.88
N PHE A 45 8.36 20.45 -3.39
CA PHE A 45 7.09 21.16 -3.51
C PHE A 45 6.09 20.42 -4.41
N GLU A 46 6.52 19.97 -5.59
CA GLU A 46 5.67 19.19 -6.50
C GLU A 46 5.20 17.87 -5.87
N ARG A 47 6.10 17.18 -5.16
CA ARG A 47 5.75 15.96 -4.42
C ARG A 47 4.70 16.24 -3.34
N ALA A 48 4.84 17.34 -2.61
CA ALA A 48 3.87 17.75 -1.59
C ALA A 48 2.48 18.01 -2.21
N LEU A 49 2.42 18.74 -3.33
CA LEU A 49 1.17 19.00 -4.05
C LEU A 49 0.50 17.72 -4.57
N ILE A 50 1.27 16.79 -5.12
CA ILE A 50 0.74 15.49 -5.59
C ILE A 50 0.16 14.70 -4.41
N SER A 51 0.87 14.70 -3.27
CA SER A 51 0.40 14.04 -2.04
C SER A 51 -0.90 14.66 -1.54
N GLU A 52 -0.98 15.99 -1.44
CA GLU A 52 -2.17 16.72 -1.00
C GLU A 52 -3.37 16.39 -1.89
N ARG A 53 -3.19 16.46 -3.22
CA ARG A 53 -4.26 16.14 -4.18
C ARG A 53 -4.70 14.69 -4.08
N THR A 54 -3.77 13.76 -3.84
CA THR A 54 -4.09 12.34 -3.65
C THR A 54 -4.93 12.12 -2.40
N VAL A 55 -4.57 12.76 -1.28
CA VAL A 55 -5.33 12.68 -0.02
C VAL A 55 -6.74 13.26 -0.20
N ALA A 56 -6.86 14.42 -0.83
CA ALA A 56 -8.15 15.03 -1.13
C ALA A 56 -9.03 14.12 -2.01
N GLY A 57 -8.44 13.52 -3.05
CA GLY A 57 -9.14 12.57 -3.92
C GLY A 57 -9.60 11.31 -3.18
N LEU A 58 -8.78 10.77 -2.27
CA LEU A 58 -9.13 9.63 -1.43
C LEU A 58 -10.24 9.98 -0.43
N ALA A 59 -10.26 11.19 0.13
CA ALA A 59 -11.33 11.66 1.01
C ALA A 59 -12.66 11.75 0.24
N ALA A 60 -12.68 12.41 -0.91
CA ALA A 60 -13.86 12.52 -1.77
C ALA A 60 -14.36 11.14 -2.25
N ALA A 61 -13.47 10.19 -2.54
CA ALA A 61 -13.86 8.83 -2.88
C ALA A 61 -14.54 8.11 -1.71
N ARG A 62 -14.06 8.30 -0.48
CA ARG A 62 -14.67 7.74 0.74
C ARG A 62 -16.04 8.32 1.02
N GLU A 63 -16.23 9.63 0.85
CA GLU A 63 -17.55 10.28 0.96
C GLU A 63 -18.56 9.71 -0.03
N ARG A 64 -18.11 9.32 -1.23
CA ARG A 64 -18.92 8.62 -2.24
C ARG A 64 -19.11 7.11 -1.96
N GLY A 65 -18.67 6.62 -0.81
CA GLY A 65 -18.83 5.22 -0.38
C GLY A 65 -17.73 4.25 -0.84
N ARG A 66 -16.62 4.70 -1.46
CA ARG A 66 -15.48 3.81 -1.70
C ARG A 66 -14.68 3.59 -0.43
N THR A 67 -14.66 2.36 0.08
CA THR A 67 -13.82 1.96 1.23
C THR A 67 -12.32 1.94 0.90
N GLY A 68 -11.96 1.54 -0.34
CA GLY A 68 -10.56 1.34 -0.75
C GLY A 68 -9.93 0.06 -0.20
N GLY A 69 -8.62 -0.10 -0.38
CA GLY A 69 -7.85 -1.25 0.12
C GLY A 69 -8.04 -2.56 -0.68
N ARG A 70 -7.44 -3.64 -0.18
CA ARG A 70 -7.53 -4.97 -0.81
C ARG A 70 -8.92 -5.60 -0.55
N PRO A 71 -9.64 -6.06 -1.57
CA PRO A 71 -10.92 -6.74 -1.39
C PRO A 71 -10.81 -7.98 -0.48
N PHE A 72 -11.82 -8.20 0.36
CA PHE A 72 -11.92 -9.40 1.17
C PHE A 72 -12.18 -10.63 0.31
N LYS A 73 -11.37 -11.68 0.48
CA LYS A 73 -11.56 -12.96 -0.22
C LYS A 73 -12.69 -13.81 0.37
N MET A 74 -12.99 -13.61 1.65
CA MET A 74 -14.13 -14.23 2.34
C MET A 74 -15.33 -13.32 2.16
N THR A 75 -16.35 -13.81 1.47
CA THR A 75 -17.57 -13.07 1.16
C THR A 75 -18.75 -13.64 1.95
N PRO A 76 -19.84 -12.89 2.16
CA PRO A 76 -21.04 -13.41 2.82
C PRO A 76 -21.56 -14.72 2.20
N ALA A 77 -21.46 -14.85 0.87
CA ALA A 77 -21.83 -16.06 0.15
C ALA A 77 -20.97 -17.28 0.50
N LYS A 78 -19.70 -17.08 0.88
CA LYS A 78 -18.79 -18.15 1.32
C LYS A 78 -18.93 -18.51 2.80
N ILE A 79 -19.44 -17.59 3.63
CA ILE A 79 -19.52 -17.79 5.08
C ILE A 79 -20.51 -18.91 5.43
N ARG A 80 -21.70 -18.94 4.83
CA ARG A 80 -22.71 -19.97 5.14
C ARG A 80 -22.23 -21.40 4.79
N PRO A 81 -21.71 -21.67 3.56
CA PRO A 81 -21.14 -22.98 3.25
C PRO A 81 -19.97 -23.35 4.16
N ALA A 82 -19.10 -22.39 4.49
CA ALA A 82 -17.97 -22.62 5.38
C ALA A 82 -18.44 -23.00 6.80
N MET A 83 -19.46 -22.33 7.34
CA MET A 83 -20.05 -22.68 8.65
C MET A 83 -20.64 -24.08 8.65
N ALA A 84 -21.39 -24.45 7.61
CA ALA A 84 -21.97 -25.78 7.49
C ALA A 84 -20.91 -26.88 7.41
N ALA A 85 -19.87 -26.69 6.57
CA ALA A 85 -18.77 -27.64 6.46
C ALA A 85 -18.00 -27.75 7.77
N MET A 86 -17.63 -26.64 8.40
CA MET A 86 -16.89 -26.65 9.68
C MET A 86 -17.67 -27.25 10.86
N GLY A 87 -19.00 -27.40 10.76
CA GLY A 87 -19.81 -28.09 11.76
C GLY A 87 -19.75 -29.63 11.67
N GLN A 88 -19.21 -30.18 10.59
CA GLN A 88 -19.06 -31.62 10.38
C GLN A 88 -17.73 -32.11 10.95
N LYS A 89 -17.73 -33.25 11.65
CA LYS A 89 -16.53 -33.79 12.31
C LYS A 89 -15.47 -34.26 11.31
N GLU A 90 -15.90 -34.63 10.11
CA GLU A 90 -15.08 -35.20 9.05
C GLU A 90 -14.40 -34.14 8.16
N THR A 91 -14.64 -32.85 8.41
CA THR A 91 -14.14 -31.77 7.55
C THR A 91 -12.63 -31.60 7.64
N GLU A 92 -11.94 -31.76 6.50
CA GLU A 92 -10.52 -31.40 6.38
C GLU A 92 -10.38 -29.91 6.03
N VAL A 93 -9.89 -29.15 7.01
CA VAL A 93 -9.83 -27.68 6.96
C VAL A 93 -8.92 -27.17 5.83
N GLY A 94 -7.88 -27.91 5.46
CA GLY A 94 -6.99 -27.59 4.34
C GLY A 94 -7.69 -27.62 2.98
N ALA A 95 -8.41 -28.70 2.69
CA ALA A 95 -9.18 -28.91 1.48
C ALA A 95 -10.27 -27.84 1.35
N LEU A 96 -11.02 -27.61 2.43
CA LEU A 96 -12.03 -26.55 2.48
C LEU A 96 -11.42 -25.16 2.22
N SER A 97 -10.27 -24.85 2.83
CA SER A 97 -9.58 -23.57 2.61
C SER A 97 -9.14 -23.41 1.15
N LYS A 98 -8.62 -24.48 0.54
CA LYS A 98 -8.20 -24.50 -0.86
C LYS A 98 -9.37 -24.29 -1.81
N GLU A 99 -10.49 -24.97 -1.57
CA GLU A 99 -11.74 -24.84 -2.34
C GLU A 99 -12.29 -23.41 -2.26
N LEU A 100 -12.31 -22.82 -1.07
CA LEU A 100 -12.78 -21.45 -0.86
C LEU A 100 -11.79 -20.38 -1.35
N GLY A 101 -10.57 -20.78 -1.74
CA GLY A 101 -9.50 -19.89 -2.23
C GLY A 101 -8.90 -18.98 -1.15
N ILE A 102 -8.93 -19.41 0.12
CA ILE A 102 -8.49 -18.65 1.29
C ILE A 102 -7.47 -19.45 2.11
N THR A 103 -6.77 -18.79 3.03
CA THR A 103 -5.90 -19.47 3.99
C THR A 103 -6.70 -20.04 5.16
N ARG A 104 -6.20 -21.08 5.83
CA ARG A 104 -6.79 -21.60 7.09
C ARG A 104 -6.98 -20.48 8.13
N GLN A 105 -6.03 -19.55 8.22
CA GLN A 105 -6.13 -18.37 9.10
C GLN A 105 -7.31 -17.46 8.73
N THR A 106 -7.58 -17.25 7.44
CA THR A 106 -8.72 -16.46 6.98
C THR A 106 -10.04 -17.15 7.31
N LEU A 107 -10.09 -18.47 7.16
CA LEU A 107 -11.24 -19.30 7.53
C LEU A 107 -11.53 -19.21 9.04
N TYR A 108 -10.53 -19.49 9.89
CA TYR A 108 -10.68 -19.44 11.34
C TYR A 108 -11.00 -18.05 11.90
N ARG A 109 -10.58 -16.98 11.21
CA ARG A 109 -10.95 -15.61 11.61
C ARG A 109 -12.46 -15.37 11.50
N HIS A 110 -13.18 -16.13 10.66
CA HIS A 110 -14.60 -15.89 10.34
C HIS A 110 -15.50 -17.03 10.84
N VAL A 111 -15.00 -18.25 10.91
CA VAL A 111 -15.75 -19.46 11.27
C VAL A 111 -14.99 -20.26 12.31
N SER A 112 -15.64 -20.59 13.42
CA SER A 112 -15.08 -21.43 14.48
C SER A 112 -14.97 -22.90 14.04
N PRO A 113 -14.12 -23.70 14.70
CA PRO A 113 -13.99 -25.14 14.43
C PRO A 113 -15.27 -25.97 14.59
N THR A 114 -16.31 -25.41 15.21
CA THR A 114 -17.61 -26.07 15.43
C THR A 114 -18.71 -25.53 14.50
N GLY A 115 -18.35 -24.70 13.50
CA GLY A 115 -19.30 -24.14 12.54
C GLY A 115 -20.02 -22.86 12.98
N GLY A 116 -19.74 -22.35 14.18
CA GLY A 116 -20.26 -21.05 14.63
C GLY A 116 -19.56 -19.86 13.98
N GLY A 117 -20.31 -18.85 13.51
CA GLY A 117 -19.75 -17.63 12.93
C GLY A 117 -19.18 -16.69 14.00
N ILE A 118 -18.03 -16.09 13.74
CA ILE A 118 -17.40 -15.14 14.68
C ILE A 118 -17.91 -13.73 14.36
N SER A 119 -18.83 -13.24 15.20
CA SER A 119 -19.65 -12.03 15.02
C SER A 119 -18.89 -10.73 14.71
N ARG A 120 -17.58 -10.67 14.96
CA ARG A 120 -16.74 -9.49 14.75
C ARG A 120 -16.62 -9.08 13.27
N TRP A 121 -16.90 -9.97 12.32
CA TRP A 121 -16.67 -9.74 10.88
C TRP A 121 -17.93 -9.81 10.00
N MET A 122 -19.12 -9.89 10.61
CA MET A 122 -20.41 -9.94 9.90
C MET A 122 -21.05 -8.55 9.67
N ARG A 123 -20.33 -7.44 9.92
CA ARG A 123 -20.86 -6.11 9.61
C ARG A 123 -20.73 -5.84 8.10
N PRO A 124 -21.81 -5.42 7.41
CA PRO A 124 -21.68 -4.92 6.04
C PRO A 124 -20.76 -3.70 6.04
N ALA A 125 -19.97 -3.57 4.96
CA ALA A 125 -19.13 -2.41 4.70
C ALA A 125 -19.98 -1.13 4.56
#